data_AF-A0A920PHA1-F1
#
_entry.id   AF-A0A920PHA1-F1
#
_cell.length_a   1.000
_cell.length_b   1.000
_cell.length_c   1.000
_cell.angle_alpha   90.00
_cell.angle_beta   90.00
_cell.angle_gamma   90.00
#
_symmetry.space_group_name_H-M   'P 1'
#
loop_
_entity.id
_entity.type
_entity.pdbx_description
1 polymer ?
#
loop_
_entity_poly.entity_id
_entity_poly.type
_entity_poly.pdbx_seq_one_letter_code
_entity_poly.pdbx_strand_id
1 'polypeptide(L)' 'MKLGEDNLDHSIESISTGSIGLDAALGIGGLPQGRVVEVYGPESSGKTTLTLQVVAKVPKSWRYCRVHRCRACT' A
#
# COMPACT_ATOMS: atom_id res chain seq x y z
N MET A 1 9.12 28.34 -16.61
CA MET A 1 9.40 27.54 -15.41
C MET A 1 8.08 26.92 -14.96
N LYS A 2 7.92 25.60 -15.08
CA LYS A 2 6.69 24.88 -14.73
C LYS A 2 6.73 24.50 -13.26
N LEU A 3 5.79 25.04 -12.50
CA LEU A 3 5.63 24.82 -11.07
C LEU A 3 4.99 23.44 -10.87
N GLY A 4 5.76 22.43 -10.46
CA GLY A 4 5.22 21.12 -10.06
C GLY A 4 5.90 19.88 -10.66
N GLU A 5 6.89 20.04 -11.54
CA GLU A 5 7.68 18.92 -12.08
C GLU A 5 8.97 18.73 -11.27
N ASP A 6 8.84 18.52 -9.96
CA ASP A 6 9.94 18.08 -9.11
C ASP A 6 9.33 17.47 -7.84
N ASN A 7 9.82 16.32 -7.38
CA ASN A 7 9.33 15.52 -6.24
C ASN A 7 8.27 14.44 -6.51
N LEU A 8 8.26 13.82 -7.70
CA LEU A 8 7.97 12.38 -7.72
C LEU A 8 9.22 11.70 -7.13
N ASP A 9 9.24 11.65 -5.81
CA ASP A 9 10.29 11.05 -5.01
C ASP A 9 10.48 9.59 -5.46
N HIS A 10 11.43 9.38 -6.38
CA HIS A 10 11.85 8.06 -6.87
C HIS A 10 12.60 7.25 -5.78
N SER A 11 12.57 7.69 -4.52
CA SER A 11 13.27 7.08 -3.39
C SER A 11 12.32 6.54 -2.32
N ILE A 12 11.01 6.44 -2.60
CA ILE A 12 10.05 5.84 -1.67
C ILE A 12 10.19 4.32 -1.72
N GLU A 13 10.66 3.73 -0.62
CA GLU A 13 10.66 2.27 -0.43
C GLU A 13 9.22 1.75 -0.38
N SER A 14 8.95 0.62 -1.07
CA SER A 14 7.62 0.04 -1.18
C SER A 14 7.59 -1.45 -0.82
N ILE A 15 6.43 -1.93 -0.37
CA ILE A 15 6.17 -3.35 -0.10
C ILE A 15 5.22 -3.88 -1.16
N SER A 16 5.61 -4.97 -1.83
CA SER A 16 4.75 -5.67 -2.78
C SER A 16 3.42 -6.07 -2.13
N THR A 17 2.32 -5.75 -2.81
CA THR A 17 0.98 -6.18 -2.41
C THR A 17 0.77 -7.68 -2.56
N GLY A 18 1.66 -8.36 -3.29
CA GLY A 18 1.51 -9.76 -3.68
C GLY A 18 0.75 -9.97 -4.98
N SER A 19 0.33 -8.90 -5.65
CA SER A 19 -0.27 -8.94 -6.97
C SER A 19 0.56 -8.10 -7.93
N ILE A 20 1.16 -8.74 -8.92
CA ILE A 20 2.00 -8.09 -9.94
C ILE A 20 1.22 -6.98 -10.66
N GLY A 21 -0.06 -7.23 -10.97
CA GLY A 21 -0.91 -6.23 -11.63
C GLY A 21 -1.18 -5.00 -10.77
N LEU A 22 -1.36 -5.19 -9.45
CA LEU A 22 -1.59 -4.08 -8.53
C LEU A 22 -0.30 -3.29 -8.26
N ASP A 23 0.82 -3.99 -8.11
CA ASP A 23 2.14 -3.38 -7.92
C ASP A 23 2.54 -2.54 -9.14
N ALA A 24 2.24 -3.02 -10.35
CA ALA A 24 2.42 -2.27 -11.59
C ALA A 24 1.47 -1.06 -11.69
N ALA A 25 0.20 -1.22 -11.32
CA ALA A 25 -0.78 -0.13 -11.36
C ALA A 25 -0.46 1.01 -10.39
N LEU A 26 0.20 0.71 -9.26
CA LEU A 26 0.67 1.71 -8.30
C LEU A 26 1.90 2.48 -8.79
N GLY A 27 2.60 2.01 -9.83
CA GLY A 27 3.76 2.67 -10.43
C GLY A 27 5.06 2.65 -9.61
N ILE A 28 4.96 2.43 -8.29
CA ILE A 28 6.10 2.31 -7.36
C ILE A 28 6.41 0.87 -6.93
N GLY A 29 5.71 -0.12 -7.50
CA GLY A 29 5.94 -1.54 -7.23
C GLY A 29 5.32 -2.07 -5.93
N GLY A 30 4.42 -1.31 -5.30
CA GLY A 30 3.74 -1.74 -4.08
C GLY A 30 3.20 -0.61 -3.22
N LEU A 31 2.95 -0.90 -1.94
CA LEU A 31 2.50 0.10 -0.96
C LEU A 31 3.69 0.91 -0.41
N PRO A 32 3.58 2.25 -0.33
CA PRO A 32 4.67 3.11 0.10
C PRO A 32 4.95 3.03 1.61
N GLN A 33 6.23 3.01 2.00
CA GLN A 33 6.67 3.09 3.40
C GLN A 33 6.38 4.47 4.01
N GLY A 34 6.02 4.48 5.29
CA GLY A 34 5.84 5.71 6.05
C GLY A 34 4.61 6.53 5.66
N ARG A 35 3.72 5.96 4.85
CA ARG A 35 2.47 6.58 4.39
C ARG A 35 1.26 5.80 4.90
N VAL A 36 0.14 6.50 5.06
CA VAL A 36 -1.15 5.88 5.33
C VAL A 36 -1.78 5.51 4.00
N VAL A 37 -2.16 4.24 3.84
CA VAL A 37 -2.86 3.72 2.66
C VAL A 37 -4.25 3.28 3.09
N GLU A 38 -5.25 3.66 2.31
CA GLU A 38 -6.63 3.25 2.53
C GLU A 38 -7.12 2.37 1.40
N VAL A 39 -7.75 1.24 1.74
CA VAL A 39 -8.26 0.25 0.79
C VAL A 39 -9.78 0.20 0.90
N TYR A 40 -10.44 0.60 -0.18
CA TYR A 40 -11.90 0.65 -0.26
C TYR A 40 -12.46 -0.43 -1.19
N GLY A 41 -13.75 -0.72 -1.02
CA GLY A 41 -14.47 -1.69 -1.86
C GLY A 41 -15.70 -2.28 -1.17
N PRO A 42 -16.57 -2.95 -1.92
CA PRO A 42 -17.78 -3.60 -1.39
C PRO A 42 -17.44 -4.71 -0.39
N GLU A 43 -18.40 -5.12 0.44
CA GLU A 43 -18.21 -6.26 1.33
C GLU A 43 -17.78 -7.52 0.52
N SER A 44 -16.91 -8.34 1.11
CA SER A 44 -16.34 -9.52 0.44
C SER A 44 -15.39 -9.26 -0.73
N SER A 45 -15.04 -8.01 -1.06
CA SER A 45 -14.08 -7.68 -2.14
C SER A 45 -12.61 -8.05 -1.87
N GLY A 46 -12.33 -8.76 -0.77
CA GLY A 46 -10.97 -9.18 -0.42
C GLY A 46 -10.08 -8.11 0.23
N LYS A 47 -10.62 -6.98 0.70
CA LYS A 47 -9.85 -5.91 1.39
C LYS A 47 -8.99 -6.47 2.53
N THR A 48 -9.63 -7.20 3.45
CA THR A 48 -8.96 -7.82 4.60
C THR A 48 -7.91 -8.82 4.15
N THR A 49 -8.21 -9.61 3.11
CA THR A 49 -7.28 -10.59 2.55
C THR A 49 -6.04 -9.92 1.97
N LEU A 50 -6.20 -8.85 1.19
CA LEU A 50 -5.11 -8.05 0.65
C LEU A 50 -4.23 -7.49 1.77
N THR A 51 -4.85 -6.91 2.81
CA THR A 51 -4.10 -6.35 3.94
C THR A 51 -3.29 -7.42 4.66
N LEU A 52 -3.85 -8.60 4.91
CA LEU A 52 -3.13 -9.72 5.53
C LEU A 52 -1.99 -10.24 4.65
N GLN A 53 -2.19 -10.30 3.33
CA GLN A 53 -1.14 -10.69 2.38
C GLN A 53 0.04 -9.72 2.35
N VAL A 54 -0.24 -8.41 2.46
CA VAL A 54 0.80 -7.39 2.60
C VAL A 54 1.56 -7.60 3.90
N VAL A 55 0.86 -7.76 5.03
CA VAL A 55 1.50 -7.95 6.36
C VAL A 55 2.43 -9.16 6.36
N ALA A 56 2.04 -10.26 5.71
CA ALA A 56 2.86 -11.46 5.60
C ALA A 56 4.15 -11.26 4.79
N LYS A 57 4.19 -10.26 3.89
CA LYS A 57 5.33 -9.93 3.04
C LYS A 57 6.22 -8.81 3.58
N VAL A 58 5.83 -8.19 4.71
CA VAL A 58 6.63 -7.13 5.34
C VAL A 58 8.01 -7.68 5.72
N PRO A 59 9.11 -7.04 5.29
CA PRO A 59 10.45 -7.52 5.62
C PRO A 59 10.76 -7.30 7.10
N LYS A 60 11.65 -8.14 7.67
CA LYS A 60 12.04 -8.04 9.09
C LYS A 60 12.73 -6.73 9.46
N SER A 61 13.29 -6.01 8.49
CA SER A 61 13.87 -4.67 8.69
C SER A 61 12.81 -3.63 9.09
N TRP A 62 11.53 -3.87 8.77
CA TRP A 62 10.44 -3.00 9.19
C TRP A 62 10.04 -3.32 10.62
N ARG A 63 10.14 -2.30 11.48
CA ARG A 63 9.96 -2.46 12.93
C ARG A 63 8.52 -2.79 13.32
N TYR A 64 7.53 -2.25 12.61
CA TYR A 64 6.12 -2.47 12.90
C TYR A 64 5.26 -2.30 11.65
N CYS A 65 4.27 -3.18 11.48
CA CYS A 65 3.17 -3.00 10.53
C CYS A 65 1.87 -2.97 11.33
N ARG A 66 1.13 -1.86 11.28
CA ARG A 66 -0.11 -1.70 12.02
C ARG A 66 -1.28 -1.60 11.04
N VAL A 67 -2.25 -2.49 11.21
CA VAL A 67 -3.49 -2.49 10.41
C VAL A 67 -4.60 -1.88 11.25
N HIS A 68 -5.08 -0.71 10.83
CA HIS A 68 -6.29 -0.12 11.41
C HIS A 68 -7.50 -0.56 10.59
N ARG A 69 -8.40 -1.31 11.23
CA ARG A 69 -9.68 -1.65 10.61
C ARG A 69 -10.60 -0.43 10.70
N CYS A 70 -10.86 0.21 9.56
CA CYS A 70 -11.91 1.24 9.50
C CYS A 70 -13.27 0.56 9.72
N ARG A 71 -14.03 1.04 10.71
CA ARG A 71 -15.32 0.46 11.11
C ARG A 71 -16.49 1.03 10.27
N ALA A 72 -16.23 1.36 9.01
CA ALA A 72 -17.14 2.14 8.16
C ALA A 72 -17.88 1.33 7.08
N CYS A 73 -17.92 -0.01 7.16
CA CYS A 73 -18.84 -0.80 6.33
C CYS A 73 -20.18 -0.96 7.07
N THR A 74 -21.11 -0.07 6.77
CA THR A 74 -22.57 -0.27 6.83
C THR A 74 -23.14 0.07 5.47
#